data_AF-A0A1B2EKW5-F1
#
_entry.id   AF-A0A1B2EKW5-F1
#
_cell.length_a   1.000
_cell.length_b   1.000
_cell.length_c   1.000
_cell.angle_alpha   90.00
_cell.angle_beta   90.00
_cell.angle_gamma   90.00
#
_symmetry.space_group_name_H-M   'P 1'
#
loop_
_entity.id
_entity.type
_entity.pdbx_description
1 polymer ?
#
loop_
_entity_poly.entity_id
_entity_poly.type
_entity_poly.pdbx_seq_one_letter_code
_entity_poly.pdbx_strand_id
1 'polypeptide(L)'
;MAVSSALQRLHLTVFESSTTLSKRYSFDEASQTITKTASAQMIEGHAERRFLKLDRICIFALECLRLGLDELGTHQAIGLGILRDGVVRSVITTLGQLARMPEHDEPDVRARSLSHFTFHDGPGLLLIDNDNGRNTADLLAAVCPPMRGVASLTRAAMSASVIHPGLGLAVPSAGEHVYCILDDQRCSKEALEILHKACFVAGHGRIDLSRAGSFLQRSAVDRAVGSPERLVFEGRPIVESPLIVRERPFVARGGDVLRIAELRAWAEARDIAARYRECVIALESDPDLIERRRAVQAAHRATLEEHHRQAGMPVAEARRKAERTVRSLARSSLKSGVIRLDPDDVFVTRDRGRVSYRVMLADPAAWEGCTGFDPEEGESYGHCASIVYRSATNGLLIYSQAHGGRTFVVDPILTRDHERTLSRLKCGLIRARMFWPAVALPDLLQAISAEPREQMRPLARPLVRMALAQGLSPDDGRAVALACGCDEAAARILTAPHTASPSSTRAGDQP
;
A
#
# COMPACT_ATOMS: atom_id res chain seq x y z
N MET A 1 8.88 -19.96 -33.32
CA MET A 1 7.99 -19.01 -34.02
C MET A 1 8.72 -17.69 -34.17
N ALA A 2 8.88 -17.22 -35.40
CA ALA A 2 9.57 -15.96 -35.68
C ALA A 2 8.81 -14.79 -35.06
N VAL A 3 9.45 -14.09 -34.12
CA VAL A 3 8.95 -12.82 -33.59
C VAL A 3 8.98 -11.83 -34.76
N SER A 4 7.80 -11.31 -35.13
CA SER A 4 7.61 -10.29 -36.15
C SER A 4 8.64 -9.15 -36.00
N SER A 5 9.20 -8.72 -37.12
CA SER A 5 10.31 -7.74 -37.25
C SER A 5 9.94 -6.29 -36.90
N ALA A 6 8.90 -6.06 -36.09
CA ALA A 6 8.60 -4.73 -35.58
C ALA A 6 9.58 -4.40 -34.46
N LEU A 7 10.33 -3.30 -34.60
CA LEU A 7 11.12 -2.72 -33.51
C LEU A 7 10.24 -2.56 -32.27
N GLN A 8 10.49 -3.37 -31.24
CA GLN A 8 9.79 -3.25 -29.98
C GLN A 8 10.32 -2.03 -29.20
N ARG A 9 9.47 -1.42 -28.38
CA ARG A 9 9.81 -0.23 -27.60
C ARG A 9 9.62 -0.55 -26.13
N LEU A 10 10.66 -0.33 -25.32
CA LEU A 10 10.50 -0.32 -23.87
C LEU A 10 10.05 1.07 -23.46
N HIS A 11 8.88 1.18 -22.87
CA HIS A 11 8.35 2.45 -22.43
C HIS A 11 8.64 2.71 -20.96
N LEU A 12 8.85 3.98 -20.64
CA LEU A 12 8.97 4.50 -19.29
C LEU A 12 8.47 5.94 -19.27
N THR A 13 8.14 6.45 -18.09
CA THR A 13 7.78 7.85 -17.89
C THR A 13 8.93 8.55 -17.17
N VAL A 14 9.36 9.70 -17.67
CA VAL A 14 10.22 10.63 -16.93
C VAL A 14 9.32 11.63 -16.25
N PHE A 15 9.48 11.76 -14.94
CA PHE A 15 8.82 12.75 -14.12
C PHE A 15 9.78 13.89 -13.82
N GLU A 16 9.29 15.12 -13.90
CA GLU A 16 10.02 16.32 -13.50
C GLU A 16 9.16 17.12 -12.54
N SER A 17 9.63 17.27 -11.30
CA SER A 17 8.93 17.96 -10.23
C SER A 17 9.34 19.43 -10.17
N SER A 18 8.42 20.32 -9.77
CA SER A 18 8.77 21.73 -9.47
C SER A 18 9.71 21.86 -8.26
N THR A 19 9.73 20.84 -7.40
CA THR A 19 10.56 20.75 -6.20
C THR A 19 11.50 19.56 -6.26
N THR A 20 12.52 19.55 -5.40
CA THR A 20 13.52 18.47 -5.38
C THR A 20 12.85 17.10 -5.27
N LEU A 21 13.23 16.18 -6.17
CA LEU A 21 12.73 14.82 -6.23
C LEU A 21 13.87 13.81 -6.04
N SER A 22 14.77 14.14 -5.13
CA SER A 22 15.98 13.39 -4.82
C SER A 22 16.33 13.54 -3.34
N LYS A 23 17.33 12.78 -2.90
CA LYS A 23 17.84 12.85 -1.52
C LYS A 23 18.86 13.98 -1.41
N ARG A 24 18.82 14.70 -0.30
CA ARG A 24 19.84 15.66 0.12
C ARG A 24 20.76 15.00 1.15
N TYR A 25 22.07 15.23 1.01
CA TYR A 25 23.07 14.78 1.96
C TYR A 25 23.91 15.96 2.42
N SER A 26 24.15 16.01 3.74
CA SER A 26 25.02 16.98 4.38
C SER A 26 25.94 16.27 5.37
N PHE A 27 27.05 16.91 5.70
CA PHE A 27 28.03 16.40 6.65
C PHE A 27 27.92 17.19 7.95
N ASP A 28 27.80 16.49 9.06
CA ASP A 28 27.89 17.07 10.40
C ASP A 28 29.32 16.91 10.90
N GLU A 29 30.03 18.04 11.00
CA GLU A 29 31.42 18.08 11.46
C GLU A 29 31.57 17.63 12.92
N ALA A 30 30.60 17.93 13.78
CA ALA A 30 30.69 17.64 15.20
C ALA A 30 30.56 16.13 15.47
N SER A 31 29.64 15.47 14.79
CA SER A 31 29.45 14.02 14.91
C SER A 31 30.28 13.21 13.91
N GLN A 32 30.92 13.87 12.94
CA GLN A 32 31.59 13.24 11.79
C GLN A 32 30.68 12.26 11.02
N THR A 33 29.39 12.60 10.89
CA THR A 33 28.42 11.73 10.22
C THR A 33 27.83 12.39 8.97
N ILE A 34 27.46 11.55 7.99
CA ILE A 34 26.70 11.99 6.83
C ILE A 34 25.21 11.84 7.17
N THR A 35 24.49 12.95 7.12
CA THR A 35 23.04 12.96 7.32
C THR A 35 22.32 12.98 5.97
N LYS A 36 21.07 12.47 5.96
CA LYS A 36 20.25 12.31 4.76
C LYS A 36 18.85 12.84 5.00
N THR A 37 18.40 13.74 4.14
CA THR A 37 17.01 14.22 4.10
C THR A 37 16.38 13.82 2.77
N ALA A 38 15.29 13.07 2.82
CA ALA A 38 14.60 12.64 1.61
C ALA A 38 13.57 13.69 1.17
N SER A 39 13.65 14.14 -0.09
CA SER A 39 12.59 14.91 -0.76
C SER A 39 11.98 14.04 -1.85
N ALA A 40 10.97 13.26 -1.48
CA ALA A 40 10.40 12.19 -2.31
C ALA A 40 8.92 12.42 -2.66
N GLN A 41 8.39 13.62 -2.42
CA GLN A 41 6.99 13.95 -2.72
C GLN A 41 6.91 14.79 -3.98
N MET A 42 6.23 14.26 -5.01
CA MET A 42 5.88 15.01 -6.21
C MET A 42 4.42 15.44 -6.12
N ILE A 43 4.20 16.70 -5.74
CA ILE A 43 2.87 17.32 -5.62
C ILE A 43 2.45 17.92 -6.97
N GLU A 44 3.39 18.53 -7.69
CA GLU A 44 3.19 19.18 -8.97
C GLU A 44 4.40 18.96 -9.89
N GLY A 45 4.19 19.05 -11.21
CA GLY A 45 5.27 18.93 -12.20
C GLY A 45 4.77 18.42 -13.54
N HIS A 46 5.63 17.68 -14.24
CA HIS A 46 5.33 17.10 -15.54
C HIS A 46 5.67 15.62 -15.60
N ALA A 47 4.93 14.88 -16.41
CA ALA A 47 5.23 13.51 -16.81
C ALA A 47 5.37 13.46 -18.32
N GLU A 48 6.42 12.77 -18.80
CA GLU A 48 6.65 12.57 -20.23
C GLU A 48 7.01 11.10 -20.50
N ARG A 49 6.25 10.46 -21.38
CA ARG A 49 6.53 9.11 -21.87
C ARG A 49 7.75 9.16 -22.78
N ARG A 50 8.78 8.42 -22.40
CA ARG A 50 9.97 8.13 -23.22
C ARG A 50 9.97 6.67 -23.64
N PHE A 51 10.86 6.33 -24.55
CA PHE A 51 11.07 4.94 -24.95
C PHE A 51 12.52 4.66 -25.28
N LEU A 52 12.90 3.41 -25.03
CA LEU A 52 14.15 2.82 -25.48
C LEU A 52 13.81 1.87 -26.63
N LYS A 53 14.68 1.81 -27.64
CA LYS A 53 14.54 0.80 -28.69
C LYS A 53 14.94 -0.55 -28.10
N LEU A 54 14.05 -1.52 -28.21
CA LEU A 54 14.37 -2.92 -27.98
C LEU A 54 14.75 -3.54 -29.32
N ASP A 55 16.04 -3.77 -29.52
CA ASP A 55 16.54 -4.58 -30.61
C ASP A 55 16.55 -6.07 -30.20
N ARG A 56 17.16 -6.93 -31.03
CA ARG A 56 17.28 -8.36 -30.69
C ARG A 56 18.23 -8.64 -29.52
N ILE A 57 19.04 -7.67 -29.11
CA ILE A 57 20.11 -7.85 -28.13
C ILE A 57 19.79 -6.95 -26.92
N CYS A 58 19.04 -7.51 -25.98
CA CYS A 58 18.52 -6.82 -24.79
C CYS A 58 19.53 -5.94 -24.04
N ILE A 59 20.82 -6.29 -24.05
CA ILE A 59 21.87 -5.52 -23.36
C ILE A 59 21.98 -4.07 -23.88
N PHE A 60 21.79 -3.82 -25.17
CA PHE A 60 21.89 -2.45 -25.72
C PHE A 60 20.79 -1.56 -25.18
N ALA A 61 19.56 -2.07 -25.08
CA ALA A 61 18.47 -1.33 -24.47
C ALA A 61 18.76 -0.98 -23.00
N LEU A 62 19.39 -1.90 -22.26
CA LEU A 62 19.78 -1.69 -20.87
C LEU A 62 20.97 -0.74 -20.71
N GLU A 63 21.92 -0.73 -21.64
CA GLU A 63 22.99 0.27 -21.67
C GLU A 63 22.45 1.67 -22.01
N CYS A 64 21.51 1.76 -22.95
CA CYS A 64 20.79 3.01 -23.22
C CYS A 64 20.00 3.48 -21.99
N LEU A 65 19.34 2.56 -21.26
CA LEU A 65 18.71 2.88 -19.98
C LEU A 65 19.73 3.46 -19.02
N ARG A 66 20.87 2.80 -18.81
CA ARG A 66 21.93 3.27 -17.91
C ARG A 66 22.36 4.71 -18.22
N LEU A 67 22.68 4.98 -19.48
CA LEU A 67 23.11 6.31 -19.92
C LEU A 67 22.02 7.36 -19.65
N GLY A 68 20.75 7.05 -19.98
CA GLY A 68 19.64 7.96 -19.70
C GLY A 68 19.39 8.16 -18.20
N LEU A 69 19.63 7.16 -17.36
CA LEU A 69 19.53 7.29 -15.90
C LEU A 69 20.64 8.18 -15.31
N ASP A 70 21.84 8.18 -15.91
CA ASP A 70 22.97 9.01 -15.45
C ASP A 70 22.77 10.51 -15.76
N GLU A 71 21.88 10.83 -16.70
CA GLU A 71 21.50 12.20 -17.09
C GLU A 71 20.41 12.83 -16.22
N LEU A 72 19.73 12.05 -15.37
CA LEU A 72 18.61 12.54 -14.57
C LEU A 72 19.06 13.56 -13.50
N GLY A 73 18.41 14.73 -13.50
CA GLY A 73 18.64 15.81 -12.55
C GLY A 73 18.03 15.57 -11.17
N THR A 74 18.29 16.50 -10.25
CA THR A 74 17.81 16.46 -8.84
C THR A 74 16.29 16.59 -8.68
N HIS A 75 15.60 17.05 -9.73
CA HIS A 75 14.14 17.24 -9.81
C HIS A 75 13.45 16.13 -10.59
N GLN A 76 14.21 15.14 -11.06
CA GLN A 76 13.71 14.10 -11.96
C GLN A 76 13.74 12.72 -11.34
N ALA A 77 12.75 11.91 -11.72
CA ALA A 77 12.67 10.49 -11.42
C ALA A 77 12.05 9.77 -12.62
N ILE A 78 12.15 8.45 -12.66
CA ILE A 78 11.42 7.66 -13.67
C ILE A 78 10.23 6.96 -13.04
N GLY A 79 9.27 6.53 -13.84
CA GLY A 79 8.35 5.45 -13.51
C GLY A 79 8.33 4.45 -14.65
N LEU A 80 8.08 3.19 -14.31
CA LEU A 80 8.06 2.13 -15.31
C LEU A 80 6.72 2.03 -16.04
N GLY A 81 5.65 2.59 -15.48
CA GLY A 81 4.39 2.75 -16.17
C GLY A 81 4.39 3.90 -17.17
N ILE A 82 3.29 3.99 -17.89
CA ILE A 82 2.96 5.04 -18.86
C ILE A 82 1.65 5.70 -18.48
N LEU A 83 1.47 6.93 -18.96
CA LEU A 83 0.17 7.59 -18.96
C LEU A 83 -0.84 6.78 -19.80
N ARG A 84 -2.10 6.74 -19.32
CA ARG A 84 -3.22 6.11 -20.02
C ARG A 84 -3.64 6.90 -21.27
N ASP A 85 -4.51 6.30 -22.06
CA ASP A 85 -5.20 6.92 -23.19
C ASP A 85 -4.27 7.47 -24.28
N GLY A 86 -3.06 6.91 -24.37
CA GLY A 86 -2.07 7.31 -25.37
C GLY A 86 -1.40 8.66 -25.08
N VAL A 87 -1.68 9.29 -23.93
CA VAL A 87 -1.09 10.58 -23.56
C VAL A 87 0.42 10.44 -23.47
N VAL A 88 1.14 11.34 -24.14
CA VAL A 88 2.62 11.32 -24.17
C VAL A 88 3.19 12.27 -23.13
N ARG A 89 2.54 13.40 -22.87
CA ARG A 89 2.97 14.39 -21.90
C ARG A 89 1.77 14.88 -21.11
N SER A 90 1.96 15.13 -19.81
CA SER A 90 0.91 15.66 -18.94
C SER A 90 1.49 16.52 -17.83
N VAL A 91 0.70 17.49 -17.37
CA VAL A 91 0.93 18.19 -16.10
C VAL A 91 0.49 17.27 -14.97
N ILE A 92 1.35 17.07 -13.99
CA ILE A 92 1.09 16.26 -12.81
C ILE A 92 0.60 17.15 -11.68
N THR A 93 -0.46 16.71 -11.02
CA THR A 93 -1.00 17.31 -9.80
C THR A 93 -1.47 16.24 -8.80
N THR A 94 -1.95 16.65 -7.64
CA THR A 94 -2.55 15.73 -6.66
C THR A 94 -3.98 15.37 -7.06
N LEU A 95 -4.46 14.18 -6.67
CA LEU A 95 -5.85 13.77 -6.89
C LEU A 95 -6.86 14.79 -6.34
N GLY A 96 -6.57 15.37 -5.17
CA GLY A 96 -7.45 16.36 -4.55
C GLY A 96 -7.45 17.71 -5.27
N GLN A 97 -6.35 18.10 -5.93
CA GLN A 97 -6.33 19.30 -6.77
C GLN A 97 -7.08 19.07 -8.08
N LEU A 98 -6.84 17.91 -8.73
CA LEU A 98 -7.53 17.53 -9.96
C LEU A 98 -9.06 17.53 -9.78
N ALA A 99 -9.56 16.93 -8.70
CA ALA A 99 -11.00 16.88 -8.40
C ALA A 99 -11.66 18.25 -8.14
N ARG A 100 -10.88 19.33 -7.98
CA ARG A 100 -11.38 20.70 -7.79
C ARG A 100 -11.29 21.56 -9.05
N MET A 101 -10.70 21.04 -10.12
CA MET A 101 -10.57 21.76 -11.39
C MET A 101 -11.89 21.74 -12.17
N PRO A 102 -12.23 22.79 -12.95
CA PRO A 102 -13.39 22.77 -13.84
C PRO A 102 -13.20 21.75 -14.97
N GLU A 103 -14.25 21.00 -15.33
CA GLU A 103 -14.23 19.94 -16.37
C GLU A 103 -13.70 20.40 -17.76
N HIS A 104 -13.66 21.71 -18.02
CA HIS A 104 -13.23 22.29 -19.30
C HIS A 104 -11.73 22.58 -19.41
N ASP A 105 -10.94 22.40 -18.35
CA ASP A 105 -9.47 22.59 -18.34
C ASP A 105 -8.68 21.27 -18.57
N GLU A 106 -9.36 20.15 -18.90
CA GLU A 106 -8.94 18.79 -18.51
C GLU A 106 -8.37 17.78 -19.56
N PRO A 107 -7.89 18.10 -20.78
CA PRO A 107 -7.27 17.03 -21.59
C PRO A 107 -5.89 16.58 -21.03
N ASP A 108 -5.10 17.49 -20.46
CA ASP A 108 -3.65 17.28 -20.27
C ASP A 108 -3.17 17.25 -18.81
N VAL A 109 -4.06 17.34 -17.82
CA VAL A 109 -3.71 17.27 -16.38
C VAL A 109 -4.03 15.88 -15.82
N ARG A 110 -3.09 15.28 -15.09
CA ARG A 110 -3.22 13.92 -14.52
C ARG A 110 -2.68 13.87 -13.10
N ALA A 111 -3.23 12.96 -12.29
CA ALA A 111 -2.66 12.64 -10.99
C ALA A 111 -1.82 11.36 -11.07
N ARG A 112 -0.78 11.22 -10.22
CA ARG A 112 -0.01 9.96 -10.08
C ARG A 112 -0.84 8.89 -9.36
N SER A 113 -1.79 8.31 -10.08
CA SER A 113 -2.70 7.28 -9.61
C SER A 113 -2.92 6.22 -10.68
N LEU A 114 -3.38 5.04 -10.26
CA LEU A 114 -3.73 3.94 -11.16
C LEU A 114 -4.84 4.29 -12.16
N SER A 115 -5.65 5.31 -11.88
CA SER A 115 -6.66 5.84 -12.80
C SER A 115 -6.07 6.56 -14.01
N HIS A 116 -4.82 7.02 -13.93
CA HIS A 116 -4.13 7.78 -14.99
C HIS A 116 -2.87 7.09 -15.52
N PHE A 117 -2.37 6.08 -14.80
CA PHE A 117 -1.17 5.33 -15.16
C PHE A 117 -1.49 3.84 -15.34
N THR A 118 -0.77 3.20 -16.27
CA THR A 118 -0.85 1.77 -16.56
C THR A 118 0.51 1.25 -17.00
N PHE A 119 0.72 -0.06 -16.99
CA PHE A 119 1.85 -0.65 -17.70
C PHE A 119 1.57 -0.73 -19.20
N HIS A 120 2.64 -0.72 -19.99
CA HIS A 120 2.55 -0.92 -21.43
C HIS A 120 2.10 -2.35 -21.76
N ASP A 121 1.41 -2.53 -22.89
CA ASP A 121 1.05 -3.85 -23.41
C ASP A 121 2.23 -4.42 -24.19
N GLY A 122 2.82 -5.50 -23.69
CA GLY A 122 4.00 -6.14 -24.27
C GLY A 122 5.28 -5.89 -23.47
N PRO A 123 6.46 -6.02 -24.10
CA PRO A 123 7.73 -5.99 -23.38
C PRO A 123 7.98 -4.66 -22.67
N GLY A 124 8.45 -4.74 -21.43
CA GLY A 124 8.73 -3.57 -20.62
C GLY A 124 9.73 -3.84 -19.51
N LEU A 125 10.17 -2.77 -18.87
CA LEU A 125 11.10 -2.86 -17.76
C LEU A 125 10.38 -3.43 -16.53
N LEU A 126 11.06 -4.34 -15.84
CA LEU A 126 10.77 -4.79 -14.49
C LEU A 126 11.89 -4.31 -13.57
N LEU A 127 11.52 -3.54 -12.54
CA LEU A 127 12.42 -3.16 -11.46
C LEU A 127 12.31 -4.17 -10.33
N ILE A 128 13.46 -4.67 -9.90
CA ILE A 128 13.62 -5.42 -8.66
C ILE A 128 14.47 -4.56 -7.74
N ASP A 129 13.87 -4.11 -6.65
CA ASP A 129 14.51 -3.25 -5.66
C ASP A 129 14.88 -4.07 -4.43
N ASN A 130 16.15 -3.96 -4.03
CA ASN A 130 16.72 -4.64 -2.88
C ASN A 130 17.41 -3.63 -1.98
N ASP A 131 16.73 -3.14 -0.95
CA ASP A 131 17.25 -2.10 -0.05
C ASP A 131 18.57 -2.46 0.65
N ASN A 132 18.84 -3.76 0.86
CA ASN A 132 19.88 -4.25 1.77
C ASN A 132 20.79 -5.33 1.17
N GLY A 133 20.82 -5.51 -0.15
CA GLY A 133 21.52 -6.64 -0.74
C GLY A 133 22.47 -6.28 -1.89
N ARG A 134 23.52 -7.09 -1.99
CA ARG A 134 24.52 -7.03 -3.04
C ARG A 134 24.37 -8.24 -3.95
N ASN A 135 24.74 -8.10 -5.22
CA ASN A 135 24.68 -9.17 -6.22
C ASN A 135 23.26 -9.76 -6.36
N THR A 136 22.25 -8.90 -6.31
CA THR A 136 20.83 -9.30 -6.34
C THR A 136 20.50 -10.14 -7.57
N ALA A 137 21.06 -9.81 -8.73
CA ALA A 137 20.86 -10.59 -9.96
C ALA A 137 21.41 -12.04 -9.84
N ASP A 138 22.57 -12.23 -9.21
CA ASP A 138 23.13 -13.57 -8.99
C ASP A 138 22.29 -14.40 -8.03
N LEU A 139 21.87 -13.77 -6.93
CA LEU A 139 20.97 -14.39 -5.96
C LEU A 139 19.70 -14.88 -6.65
N LEU A 140 19.06 -14.03 -7.46
CA LEU A 140 17.83 -14.38 -8.16
C LEU A 140 18.03 -15.49 -9.18
N ALA A 141 19.14 -15.47 -9.93
CA ALA A 141 19.52 -16.56 -10.84
C ALA A 141 19.78 -17.88 -10.11
N ALA A 142 20.26 -17.83 -8.86
CA ALA A 142 20.47 -19.01 -8.03
C ALA A 142 19.14 -19.61 -7.54
N VAL A 143 18.25 -18.78 -6.96
CA VAL A 143 17.00 -19.23 -6.32
C VAL A 143 15.85 -19.45 -7.30
N CYS A 144 15.87 -18.79 -8.46
CA CYS A 144 14.85 -18.85 -9.49
C CYS A 144 15.50 -19.10 -10.86
N PRO A 145 15.66 -20.38 -11.28
CA PRO A 145 16.25 -20.75 -12.56
C PRO A 145 15.76 -19.98 -13.80
N PRO A 146 14.47 -19.59 -13.94
CA PRO A 146 14.04 -18.70 -15.04
C PRO A 146 14.75 -17.35 -15.12
N MET A 147 15.40 -16.89 -14.05
CA MET A 147 16.22 -15.68 -14.06
C MET A 147 17.62 -15.92 -14.64
N ARG A 148 18.04 -17.17 -14.85
CA ARG A 148 19.33 -17.49 -15.46
C ARG A 148 19.30 -17.11 -16.94
N GLY A 149 20.28 -16.31 -17.36
CA GLY A 149 20.35 -15.83 -18.72
C GLY A 149 19.36 -14.71 -19.06
N VAL A 150 18.70 -14.12 -18.07
CA VAL A 150 17.91 -12.89 -18.26
C VAL A 150 18.84 -11.69 -18.34
N ALA A 151 18.66 -10.85 -19.36
CA ALA A 151 19.39 -9.59 -19.47
C ALA A 151 19.05 -8.68 -18.30
N SER A 152 20.07 -8.09 -17.68
CA SER A 152 19.88 -7.24 -16.51
C SER A 152 20.87 -6.09 -16.41
N LEU A 153 20.42 -5.00 -15.80
CA LEU A 153 21.23 -3.86 -15.37
C LEU A 153 21.08 -3.75 -13.85
N THR A 154 22.13 -4.09 -13.12
CA THR A 154 22.21 -3.87 -11.67
C THR A 154 22.94 -2.56 -11.41
N ARG A 155 22.37 -1.69 -10.58
CA ARG A 155 22.99 -0.43 -10.13
C ARG A 155 22.90 -0.37 -8.61
N ALA A 156 24.00 -0.07 -7.93
CA ALA A 156 23.98 0.23 -6.49
C ALA A 156 23.00 1.38 -6.21
N ALA A 157 22.39 1.56 -5.05
CA ALA A 157 21.52 2.70 -4.79
C ALA A 157 22.31 4.03 -4.81
N MET A 158 21.65 5.15 -5.11
CA MET A 158 22.33 6.45 -5.24
C MET A 158 23.08 6.90 -3.98
N SER A 159 22.66 6.48 -2.79
CA SER A 159 23.41 6.72 -1.55
C SER A 159 24.83 6.14 -1.59
N ALA A 160 25.06 5.02 -2.28
CA ALA A 160 26.35 4.34 -2.30
C ALA A 160 27.48 5.14 -2.96
N SER A 161 27.15 6.17 -3.76
CA SER A 161 28.15 7.02 -4.40
C SER A 161 28.45 8.32 -3.62
N VAL A 162 27.76 8.58 -2.51
CA VAL A 162 27.97 9.79 -1.71
C VAL A 162 29.05 9.56 -0.67
N ILE A 163 30.09 10.40 -0.70
CA ILE A 163 31.29 10.22 0.12
C ILE A 163 31.87 11.55 0.61
N HIS A 164 32.63 11.48 1.69
CA HIS A 164 33.51 12.54 2.14
C HIS A 164 34.94 12.23 1.66
N PRO A 165 35.51 12.98 0.70
CA PRO A 165 36.80 12.63 0.09
C PRO A 165 37.96 12.73 1.08
N GLY A 166 37.96 13.73 1.98
CA GLY A 166 39.03 13.94 2.95
C GLY A 166 39.10 12.94 4.10
N LEU A 167 38.00 12.26 4.42
CA LEU A 167 37.90 11.33 5.56
C LEU A 167 37.68 9.87 5.12
N GLY A 168 37.50 9.63 3.82
CA GLY A 168 37.16 8.31 3.29
C GLY A 168 35.79 7.78 3.73
N LEU A 169 34.98 8.59 4.41
CA LEU A 169 33.64 8.20 4.87
C LEU A 169 32.68 8.09 3.68
N ALA A 170 31.79 7.09 3.72
CA ALA A 170 30.75 6.88 2.72
C ALA A 170 29.42 6.60 3.41
N VAL A 171 28.31 6.92 2.75
CA VAL A 171 26.99 6.54 3.27
C VAL A 171 26.92 5.00 3.28
N PRO A 172 26.64 4.37 4.43
CA PRO A 172 26.40 2.93 4.49
C PRO A 172 25.16 2.62 3.65
N SER A 173 25.37 2.06 2.47
CA SER A 173 24.29 1.72 1.54
C SER A 173 24.62 0.40 0.87
N ALA A 174 23.77 -0.59 1.10
CA ALA A 174 23.82 -1.88 0.43
C ALA A 174 22.69 -2.07 -0.58
N GLY A 175 21.91 -1.01 -0.87
CA GLY A 175 20.78 -1.13 -1.79
C GLY A 175 21.20 -1.34 -3.24
N GLU A 176 20.40 -2.07 -4.01
CA GLU A 176 20.56 -2.29 -5.45
C GLU A 176 19.22 -2.20 -6.18
N HIS A 177 19.23 -1.55 -7.34
CA HIS A 177 18.16 -1.64 -8.32
C HIS A 177 18.61 -2.59 -9.43
N VAL A 178 17.82 -3.63 -9.71
CA VAL A 178 18.02 -4.52 -10.85
C VAL A 178 16.89 -4.28 -11.85
N TYR A 179 17.25 -3.78 -13.02
CA TYR A 179 16.34 -3.67 -14.16
C TYR A 179 16.51 -4.89 -15.05
N CYS A 180 15.42 -5.56 -15.38
CA CYS A 180 15.37 -6.58 -16.42
C CYS A 180 14.20 -6.29 -17.35
N ILE A 181 14.12 -7.02 -18.46
CA ILE A 181 13.04 -6.86 -19.44
C ILE A 181 12.08 -8.03 -19.26
N LEU A 182 10.82 -7.73 -18.97
CA LEU A 182 9.73 -8.70 -18.93
C LEU A 182 8.98 -8.67 -20.25
N ASP A 183 8.57 -9.82 -20.76
CA ASP A 183 7.87 -9.92 -22.06
C ASP A 183 6.44 -9.37 -22.07
N ASP A 184 5.79 -9.31 -20.89
CA ASP A 184 4.55 -8.57 -20.65
C ASP A 184 4.64 -7.75 -19.35
N GLN A 185 4.84 -6.45 -19.48
CA GLN A 185 5.01 -5.54 -18.34
C GLN A 185 3.80 -5.49 -17.41
N ARG A 186 2.59 -5.80 -17.89
CA ARG A 186 1.38 -5.83 -17.04
C ARG A 186 1.48 -6.91 -15.96
N CYS A 187 2.32 -7.92 -16.18
CA CYS A 187 2.58 -9.00 -15.23
C CYS A 187 3.68 -8.64 -14.20
N SER A 188 4.15 -7.39 -14.14
CA SER A 188 5.23 -6.98 -13.23
C SER A 188 4.95 -7.32 -11.77
N LYS A 189 3.75 -7.01 -11.27
CA LYS A 189 3.37 -7.35 -9.88
C LYS A 189 3.44 -8.85 -9.62
N GLU A 190 2.94 -9.66 -10.55
CA GLU A 190 2.97 -11.12 -10.43
C GLU A 190 4.40 -11.68 -10.47
N ALA A 191 5.24 -11.18 -11.38
CA ALA A 191 6.64 -11.57 -11.46
C ALA A 191 7.37 -11.30 -10.14
N LEU A 192 7.19 -10.10 -9.56
CA LEU A 192 7.77 -9.75 -8.26
C LEU A 192 7.24 -10.63 -7.12
N GLU A 193 5.95 -10.96 -7.12
CA GLU A 193 5.36 -11.89 -6.14
C GLU A 193 5.98 -13.29 -6.23
N ILE A 194 6.20 -13.82 -7.44
CA ILE A 194 6.84 -15.14 -7.63
C ILE A 194 8.29 -15.10 -7.14
N LEU A 195 9.06 -14.07 -7.54
CA LEU A 195 10.47 -13.94 -7.14
C LEU A 195 10.63 -13.74 -5.62
N HIS A 196 9.75 -12.95 -5.00
CA HIS A 196 9.71 -12.77 -3.55
C HIS A 196 9.48 -14.10 -2.83
N LYS A 197 8.50 -14.89 -3.27
CA LYS A 197 8.21 -16.21 -2.68
C LYS A 197 9.36 -17.19 -2.90
N ALA A 198 9.98 -17.17 -4.07
CA ALA A 198 11.18 -17.97 -4.35
C ALA A 198 12.31 -17.67 -3.36
N CYS A 199 12.56 -16.39 -3.05
CA CYS A 199 13.52 -16.00 -2.02
C CYS A 199 13.20 -16.60 -0.66
N PHE A 200 11.94 -16.56 -0.21
CA PHE A 200 11.52 -17.20 1.05
C PHE A 200 11.75 -18.70 1.05
N VAL A 201 11.34 -19.40 0.00
CA VAL A 201 11.51 -20.86 -0.13
C VAL A 201 12.98 -21.26 -0.12
N ALA A 202 13.86 -20.40 -0.62
CA ALA A 202 15.31 -20.60 -0.62
C ALA A 202 16.01 -20.11 0.67
N GLY A 203 15.27 -19.64 1.69
CA GLY A 203 15.84 -19.18 2.96
C GLY A 203 16.40 -17.75 2.94
N HIS A 204 16.09 -16.97 1.91
CA HIS A 204 16.46 -15.55 1.76
C HIS A 204 15.31 -14.59 2.09
N GLY A 205 14.19 -15.10 2.61
CA GLY A 205 13.10 -14.31 3.17
C GLY A 205 13.26 -14.13 4.67
N ARG A 206 12.75 -13.01 5.20
CA ARG A 206 12.75 -12.72 6.64
C ARG A 206 11.47 -12.00 7.06
N ILE A 207 11.19 -12.02 8.35
CA ILE A 207 10.12 -11.25 8.98
C ILE A 207 10.74 -10.15 9.84
N ASP A 208 10.53 -8.90 9.45
CA ASP A 208 10.84 -7.74 10.26
C ASP A 208 9.58 -7.35 11.08
N LEU A 209 9.75 -6.57 12.15
CA LEU A 209 8.64 -6.05 12.95
C LEU A 209 8.42 -4.57 12.62
N SER A 210 7.16 -4.16 12.39
CA SER A 210 6.81 -2.73 12.35
C SER A 210 6.98 -2.09 13.72
N ARG A 211 6.91 -0.76 13.81
CA ARG A 211 6.92 -0.05 15.09
C ARG A 211 5.79 -0.52 16.03
N ALA A 212 4.66 -0.96 15.47
CA ALA A 212 3.54 -1.52 16.22
C ALA A 212 3.60 -3.04 16.42
N GLY A 213 4.65 -3.71 15.96
CA GLY A 213 4.82 -5.16 16.06
C GLY A 213 3.94 -5.95 15.08
N SER A 214 3.59 -5.36 13.95
CA SER A 214 3.06 -6.09 12.78
C SER A 214 4.20 -6.88 12.12
N PHE A 215 3.92 -8.07 11.58
CA PHE A 215 4.90 -8.83 10.80
C PHE A 215 5.05 -8.22 9.40
N LEU A 216 6.29 -7.92 9.03
CA LEU A 216 6.66 -7.35 7.73
C LEU A 216 7.52 -8.36 6.98
N GLN A 217 6.95 -9.00 5.97
CA GLN A 217 7.67 -9.95 5.13
C GLN A 217 8.62 -9.22 4.17
N ARG A 218 9.91 -9.51 4.27
CA ARG A 218 10.97 -8.89 3.47
C ARG A 218 11.79 -9.97 2.75
N SER A 219 12.29 -9.62 1.57
CA SER A 219 13.20 -10.45 0.79
C SER A 219 14.12 -9.54 -0.03
N ALA A 220 14.95 -10.11 -0.89
CA ALA A 220 15.71 -9.37 -1.91
C ALA A 220 14.84 -8.70 -3.00
N VAL A 221 13.53 -8.95 -2.98
CA VAL A 221 12.54 -8.35 -3.89
C VAL A 221 11.53 -7.55 -3.08
N ASP A 222 11.55 -6.23 -3.25
CA ASP A 222 10.43 -5.37 -2.86
C ASP A 222 9.30 -5.51 -3.89
N ARG A 223 8.12 -5.92 -3.41
CA ARG A 223 6.94 -6.10 -4.24
C ARG A 223 6.19 -4.79 -4.48
N ALA A 224 6.41 -3.78 -3.64
CA ALA A 224 5.72 -2.51 -3.72
C ALA A 224 6.10 -1.73 -4.97
N VAL A 225 7.28 -1.96 -5.57
CA VAL A 225 7.74 -1.23 -6.77
C VAL A 225 7.00 -1.61 -8.05
N GLY A 226 6.24 -2.71 -8.04
CA GLY A 226 5.50 -3.23 -9.21
C GLY A 226 4.23 -2.47 -9.59
N SER A 227 4.15 -1.15 -9.35
CA SER A 227 2.98 -0.32 -9.67
C SER A 227 3.33 0.77 -10.69
N PRO A 228 2.50 1.01 -11.72
CA PRO A 228 2.88 1.84 -12.88
C PRO A 228 3.07 3.32 -12.58
N GLU A 229 2.39 3.87 -11.57
CA GLU A 229 2.43 5.27 -11.17
C GLU A 229 3.61 5.62 -10.23
N ARG A 230 4.36 4.60 -9.79
CA ARG A 230 5.43 4.77 -8.79
C ARG A 230 6.68 5.41 -9.38
N LEU A 231 7.30 6.25 -8.56
CA LEU A 231 8.59 6.86 -8.85
C LEU A 231 9.71 5.90 -8.46
N VAL A 232 10.69 5.79 -9.33
CA VAL A 232 12.00 5.20 -9.08
C VAL A 232 13.00 6.34 -9.05
N PHE A 233 13.56 6.57 -7.87
CA PHE A 233 14.45 7.69 -7.61
C PHE A 233 15.86 7.40 -8.11
N GLU A 234 16.09 7.72 -9.38
CA GLU A 234 17.37 7.54 -10.06
C GLU A 234 18.15 8.84 -10.30
N GLY A 235 17.50 9.99 -10.11
CA GLY A 235 18.10 11.31 -10.27
C GLY A 235 19.27 11.57 -9.32
N ARG A 236 20.18 12.45 -9.75
CA ARG A 236 21.32 12.86 -8.93
C ARG A 236 20.88 13.43 -7.58
N PRO A 237 21.59 13.12 -6.48
CA PRO A 237 21.25 13.68 -5.18
C PRO A 237 21.78 15.11 -5.06
N ILE A 238 21.20 15.87 -4.12
CA ILE A 238 21.81 17.10 -3.65
C ILE A 238 22.87 16.74 -2.61
N VAL A 239 24.10 17.21 -2.80
CA VAL A 239 25.20 17.03 -1.84
C VAL A 239 25.73 18.39 -1.44
N GLU A 240 25.89 18.59 -0.14
CA GLU A 240 26.51 19.79 0.42
C GLU A 240 28.00 19.55 0.64
N SER A 241 28.81 20.57 0.34
CA SER A 241 30.25 20.53 0.61
C SER A 241 30.48 20.20 2.09
N PRO A 242 31.45 19.33 2.44
CA PRO A 242 32.52 18.78 1.61
C PRO A 242 32.19 17.46 0.88
N LEU A 243 30.93 17.00 0.88
CA LEU A 243 30.56 15.73 0.25
C LEU A 243 30.60 15.83 -1.27
N ILE A 244 30.95 14.72 -1.91
CA ILE A 244 30.92 14.58 -3.37
C ILE A 244 30.15 13.33 -3.78
N VAL A 245 29.67 13.32 -5.04
CA VAL A 245 29.06 12.16 -5.67
C VAL A 245 30.08 11.56 -6.64
N ARG A 246 30.46 10.29 -6.41
CA ARG A 246 31.30 9.52 -7.34
C ARG A 246 30.45 8.92 -8.46
N GLU A 247 31.12 8.36 -9.46
CA GLU A 247 30.45 7.47 -10.41
C GLU A 247 29.76 6.30 -9.68
N ARG A 248 28.58 5.93 -10.15
CA ARG A 248 27.74 4.92 -9.54
C ARG A 248 28.09 3.53 -10.09
N PRO A 249 28.48 2.57 -9.25
CA PRO A 249 28.78 1.22 -9.71
C PRO A 249 27.55 0.59 -10.38
N PHE A 250 27.78 -0.04 -11.52
CA PHE A 250 26.77 -0.80 -12.24
C PHE A 250 27.36 -2.08 -12.84
N VAL A 251 26.49 -3.05 -13.12
CA VAL A 251 26.81 -4.27 -13.84
C VAL A 251 25.70 -4.52 -14.87
N ALA A 252 26.06 -4.53 -16.15
CA ALA A 252 25.18 -4.94 -17.22
C ALA A 252 25.48 -6.39 -17.63
N ARG A 253 24.44 -7.19 -17.86
CA ARG A 253 24.55 -8.59 -18.27
C ARG A 253 23.70 -8.82 -19.50
N GLY A 254 24.30 -9.46 -20.51
CA GLY A 254 23.59 -9.93 -21.68
C GLY A 254 22.68 -11.11 -21.33
N GLY A 255 21.65 -11.31 -22.14
CA GLY A 255 20.65 -12.34 -21.93
C GLY A 255 19.38 -12.07 -22.72
N ASP A 256 18.36 -12.87 -22.44
CA ASP A 256 17.04 -12.76 -23.04
C ASP A 256 16.06 -11.99 -22.13
N VAL A 257 14.86 -11.75 -22.65
CA VAL A 257 13.74 -11.25 -21.86
C VAL A 257 13.26 -12.31 -20.88
N LEU A 258 12.87 -11.91 -19.68
CA LEU A 258 12.19 -12.78 -18.74
C LEU A 258 10.80 -13.11 -19.29
N ARG A 259 10.55 -14.41 -19.49
CA ARG A 259 9.28 -14.95 -19.97
C ARG A 259 8.34 -15.22 -18.80
N ILE A 260 7.24 -14.48 -18.71
CA ILE A 260 6.29 -14.67 -17.60
C ILE A 260 5.70 -16.09 -17.58
N ALA A 261 5.46 -16.69 -18.74
CA ALA A 261 4.93 -18.05 -18.84
C ALA A 261 5.89 -19.10 -18.24
N GLU A 262 7.19 -18.97 -18.49
CA GLU A 262 8.21 -19.87 -17.95
C GLU A 262 8.37 -19.68 -16.44
N LEU A 263 8.33 -18.43 -15.96
CA LEU A 263 8.36 -18.11 -14.54
C LEU A 263 7.16 -18.74 -13.80
N ARG A 264 5.95 -18.63 -14.36
CA ARG A 264 4.73 -19.26 -13.82
C ARG A 264 4.84 -20.77 -13.77
N ALA A 265 5.19 -21.40 -14.90
CA ALA A 265 5.32 -22.85 -15.01
C ALA A 265 6.36 -23.41 -14.02
N TRP A 266 7.49 -22.71 -13.86
CA TRP A 266 8.51 -23.06 -12.89
C TRP A 266 8.00 -23.00 -11.45
N ALA A 267 7.27 -21.92 -11.11
CA ALA A 267 6.75 -21.70 -9.77
C ALA A 267 5.67 -22.71 -9.39
N GLU A 268 4.79 -23.04 -10.34
CA GLU A 268 3.74 -24.05 -10.18
C GLU A 268 4.34 -25.45 -10.03
N ALA A 269 5.26 -25.85 -10.90
CA ALA A 269 5.90 -27.17 -10.84
C ALA A 269 6.67 -27.46 -9.54
N ARG A 270 6.98 -26.42 -8.75
CA ARG A 270 7.70 -26.52 -7.46
C ARG A 270 6.82 -26.18 -6.26
N ASP A 271 5.55 -25.89 -6.50
CA ASP A 271 4.60 -25.42 -5.50
C ASP A 271 5.18 -24.29 -4.62
N ILE A 272 5.79 -23.29 -5.27
CA ILE A 272 6.42 -22.16 -4.59
C ILE A 272 5.42 -21.45 -3.66
N ALA A 273 4.15 -21.40 -4.05
CA ALA A 273 3.10 -20.78 -3.26
C ALA A 273 2.81 -21.53 -1.95
N ALA A 274 2.69 -22.86 -1.95
CA ALA A 274 2.47 -23.60 -0.70
C ALA A 274 3.69 -23.57 0.21
N ARG A 275 4.87 -23.82 -0.34
CA ARG A 275 6.13 -23.81 0.42
C ARG A 275 6.41 -22.46 1.06
N TYR A 276 6.12 -21.38 0.34
CA TYR A 276 6.20 -20.03 0.90
C TYR A 276 5.29 -19.85 2.12
N ARG A 277 4.04 -20.36 2.09
CA ARG A 277 3.13 -20.29 3.23
C ARG A 277 3.70 -21.04 4.43
N GLU A 278 4.30 -22.21 4.20
CA GLU A 278 4.97 -22.98 5.26
C GLU A 278 6.16 -22.21 5.85
N CYS A 279 7.02 -21.62 5.02
CA CYS A 279 8.14 -20.78 5.47
C CYS A 279 7.66 -19.60 6.31
N VAL A 280 6.61 -18.89 5.87
CA VAL A 280 6.05 -17.75 6.61
C VAL A 280 5.48 -18.20 7.95
N ILE A 281 4.70 -19.29 7.99
CA ILE A 281 4.15 -19.83 9.25
C ILE A 281 5.28 -20.20 10.22
N ALA A 282 6.33 -20.86 9.73
CA ALA A 282 7.48 -21.23 10.54
C ALA A 282 8.18 -19.99 11.12
N LEU A 283 8.46 -18.98 10.29
CA LEU A 283 9.11 -17.74 10.72
C LEU A 283 8.25 -16.93 11.68
N GLU A 284 6.95 -16.79 11.42
CA GLU A 284 6.03 -16.06 12.30
C GLU A 284 5.77 -16.76 13.63
N SER A 285 6.03 -18.08 13.70
CA SER A 285 5.90 -18.90 14.90
C SER A 285 7.22 -19.03 15.69
N ASP A 286 8.30 -18.43 15.21
CA ASP A 286 9.61 -18.44 15.87
C ASP A 286 9.51 -17.83 17.29
N PRO A 287 9.91 -18.55 18.36
CA PRO A 287 9.77 -18.08 19.73
C PRO A 287 10.49 -16.75 19.99
N ASP A 288 11.69 -16.57 19.43
CA ASP A 288 12.49 -15.35 19.61
C ASP A 288 11.83 -14.16 18.90
N LEU A 289 11.26 -14.38 17.71
CA LEU A 289 10.47 -13.36 17.03
C LEU A 289 9.20 -12.99 17.81
N ILE A 290 8.51 -13.99 18.39
CA ILE A 290 7.32 -13.74 19.23
C ILE A 290 7.68 -12.95 20.48
N GLU A 291 8.80 -13.25 21.13
CA GLU A 291 9.28 -12.49 22.29
C GLU A 291 9.64 -11.05 21.91
N ARG A 292 10.43 -10.87 20.85
CA ARG A 292 10.74 -9.53 20.30
C ARG A 292 9.47 -8.75 19.96
N ARG A 293 8.48 -9.41 19.35
CA ARG A 293 7.18 -8.79 19.05
C ARG A 293 6.47 -8.31 20.31
N ARG A 294 6.46 -9.10 21.40
CA ARG A 294 5.87 -8.68 22.68
C ARG A 294 6.56 -7.45 23.24
N ALA A 295 7.89 -7.39 23.17
CA ALA A 295 8.66 -6.23 23.62
C ALA A 295 8.35 -4.97 22.79
N VAL A 296 8.34 -5.08 21.46
CA VAL A 296 7.98 -3.97 20.54
C VAL A 296 6.55 -3.48 20.81
N GLN A 297 5.59 -4.39 20.96
CA GLN A 297 4.21 -4.05 21.26
C GLN A 297 4.05 -3.37 22.63
N ALA A 298 4.81 -3.81 23.65
CA ALA A 298 4.81 -3.17 24.96
C ALA A 298 5.38 -1.75 24.92
N ALA A 299 6.47 -1.54 24.18
CA ALA A 299 7.06 -0.22 23.98
C ALA A 299 6.11 0.71 23.20
N HIS A 300 5.53 0.23 22.11
CA HIS A 300 4.57 1.00 21.30
C HIS A 300 3.33 1.37 22.12
N ARG A 301 2.79 0.44 22.92
CA ARG A 301 1.70 0.72 23.87
C ARG A 301 2.07 1.86 24.81
N ALA A 302 3.25 1.83 25.42
CA ALA A 302 3.68 2.86 26.36
C ALA A 302 3.79 4.24 25.67
N THR A 303 4.30 4.28 24.43
CA THR A 303 4.34 5.52 23.64
C THR A 303 2.94 6.05 23.34
N LEU A 304 2.00 5.19 22.93
CA LEU A 304 0.62 5.59 22.66
C LEU A 304 -0.10 6.07 23.92
N GLU A 305 0.10 5.39 25.05
CA GLU A 305 -0.48 5.77 26.34
C GLU A 305 0.00 7.17 26.75
N GLU A 306 1.30 7.43 26.66
CA GLU A 306 1.87 8.73 26.97
C GLU A 306 1.34 9.83 26.03
N HIS A 307 1.26 9.53 24.72
CA HIS A 307 0.68 10.44 23.75
C HIS A 307 -0.79 10.77 24.07
N HIS A 308 -1.60 9.80 24.47
CA HIS A 308 -2.98 10.04 24.87
C HIS A 308 -3.07 10.86 26.17
N ARG A 309 -2.18 10.61 27.13
CA ARG A 309 -2.11 11.37 28.38
C ARG A 309 -1.76 12.83 28.12
N GLN A 310 -0.79 13.10 27.25
CA GLN A 310 -0.42 14.45 26.81
C GLN A 310 -1.56 15.17 26.08
N ALA A 311 -2.44 14.42 25.42
CA ALA A 311 -3.67 14.93 24.82
C ALA A 311 -4.82 15.14 25.83
N GLY A 312 -4.57 15.02 27.14
CA GLY A 312 -5.55 15.27 28.20
C GLY A 312 -6.43 14.07 28.59
N MET A 313 -6.14 12.87 28.08
CA MET A 313 -6.93 11.67 28.39
C MET A 313 -6.60 11.12 29.80
N PRO A 314 -7.59 10.69 30.60
CA PRO A 314 -7.35 10.04 31.89
C PRO A 314 -6.49 8.77 31.75
N VAL A 315 -5.59 8.53 32.71
CA VAL A 315 -4.59 7.44 32.66
C VAL A 315 -5.23 6.07 32.37
N ALA A 316 -6.30 5.71 33.07
CA ALA A 316 -6.98 4.43 32.88
C ALA A 316 -7.64 4.28 31.50
N GLU A 317 -8.02 5.38 30.86
CA GLU A 317 -8.58 5.41 29.51
C GLU A 317 -7.47 5.37 28.45
N ALA A 318 -6.41 6.15 28.64
CA ALA A 318 -5.22 6.18 27.80
C ALA A 318 -4.59 4.78 27.67
N ARG A 319 -4.40 4.09 28.80
CA ARG A 319 -3.92 2.70 28.81
C ARG A 319 -4.83 1.75 28.05
N ARG A 320 -6.14 1.80 28.33
CA ARG A 320 -7.14 0.94 27.66
C ARG A 320 -7.19 1.19 26.16
N LYS A 321 -6.96 2.43 25.72
CA LYS A 321 -6.89 2.82 24.31
C LYS A 321 -5.62 2.34 23.64
N ALA A 322 -4.45 2.56 24.25
CA ALA A 322 -3.19 2.03 23.73
C ALA A 322 -3.20 0.49 23.59
N GLU A 323 -3.74 -0.23 24.58
CA GLU A 323 -3.93 -1.68 24.50
C GLU A 323 -4.88 -2.11 23.37
N ARG A 324 -5.93 -1.31 23.08
CA ARG A 324 -6.82 -1.55 21.93
C ARG A 324 -6.08 -1.43 20.62
N THR A 325 -5.38 -0.33 20.42
CA THR A 325 -4.68 -0.01 19.17
C THR A 325 -3.66 -1.10 18.85
N VAL A 326 -2.79 -1.45 19.80
CA VAL A 326 -1.82 -2.54 19.64
C VAL A 326 -2.49 -3.88 19.31
N ARG A 327 -3.61 -4.22 19.96
CA ARG A 327 -4.34 -5.46 19.69
C ARG A 327 -5.00 -5.45 18.30
N SER A 328 -5.54 -4.32 17.85
CA SER A 328 -6.11 -4.15 16.51
C SER A 328 -5.03 -4.35 15.45
N LEU A 329 -3.88 -3.70 15.63
CA LEU A 329 -2.72 -3.82 14.75
C LEU A 329 -2.20 -5.26 14.70
N ALA A 330 -2.09 -5.93 15.85
CA ALA A 330 -1.68 -7.34 15.94
C ALA A 330 -2.61 -8.31 15.18
N ARG A 331 -3.91 -8.00 15.11
CA ARG A 331 -4.93 -8.80 14.41
C ARG A 331 -5.03 -8.47 12.93
N SER A 332 -4.64 -7.26 12.51
CA SER A 332 -4.72 -6.80 11.12
C SER A 332 -3.75 -7.52 10.15
N SER A 333 -2.80 -8.30 10.68
CA SER A 333 -1.99 -9.24 9.92
C SER A 333 -2.80 -10.41 9.32
N LEU A 334 -4.08 -10.54 9.68
CA LEU A 334 -4.97 -11.59 9.19
C LEU A 334 -5.88 -11.07 8.06
N LYS A 335 -5.43 -11.32 6.82
CA LYS A 335 -6.23 -11.48 5.59
C LYS A 335 -6.92 -10.30 4.89
N SER A 336 -7.11 -9.11 5.47
CA SER A 336 -7.83 -8.02 4.74
C SER A 336 -7.00 -6.84 4.26
N GLY A 337 -5.78 -6.62 4.74
CA GLY A 337 -5.01 -5.39 4.44
C GLY A 337 -5.67 -4.10 4.95
N VAL A 338 -6.77 -4.23 5.72
CA VAL A 338 -7.56 -3.14 6.27
C VAL A 338 -7.44 -3.15 7.79
N ILE A 339 -6.92 -2.08 8.39
CA ILE A 339 -6.86 -1.87 9.84
C ILE A 339 -8.12 -1.13 10.29
N ARG A 340 -8.75 -1.59 11.37
CA ARG A 340 -9.85 -0.84 11.99
C ARG A 340 -9.30 0.09 13.08
N LEU A 341 -9.65 1.37 12.98
CA LEU A 341 -9.31 2.41 13.94
C LEU A 341 -10.51 2.71 14.84
N ASP A 342 -10.25 3.10 16.09
CA ASP A 342 -11.30 3.44 17.05
C ASP A 342 -11.80 4.86 16.77
N PRO A 343 -13.11 5.14 16.74
CA PRO A 343 -13.62 6.51 16.53
C PRO A 343 -13.01 7.54 17.48
N ASP A 344 -12.60 7.16 18.68
CA ASP A 344 -12.00 8.11 19.62
C ASP A 344 -10.51 8.37 19.36
N ASP A 345 -9.83 7.56 18.53
CA ASP A 345 -8.44 7.78 18.14
C ASP A 345 -8.24 9.15 17.47
N VAL A 346 -7.04 9.71 17.63
CA VAL A 346 -6.70 11.05 17.13
C VAL A 346 -5.94 10.92 15.83
N PHE A 347 -6.46 11.56 14.80
CA PHE A 347 -5.73 11.87 13.59
C PHE A 347 -4.97 13.17 13.76
N VAL A 348 -3.71 13.19 13.36
CA VAL A 348 -2.94 14.44 13.28
C VAL A 348 -2.88 14.84 11.82
N THR A 349 -3.65 15.85 11.48
CA THR A 349 -3.64 16.44 10.13
C THR A 349 -2.41 17.33 9.96
N ARG A 350 -1.97 17.51 8.72
CA ARG A 350 -0.87 18.41 8.37
C ARG A 350 -1.19 19.86 8.72
N ASP A 351 -2.39 20.33 8.35
CA ASP A 351 -2.71 21.77 8.35
C ASP A 351 -3.75 22.16 9.42
N ARG A 352 -4.52 21.21 9.95
CA ARG A 352 -5.66 21.45 10.86
C ARG A 352 -5.43 20.93 12.27
N GLY A 353 -4.19 20.53 12.58
CA GLY A 353 -3.81 19.99 13.88
C GLY A 353 -4.43 18.63 14.20
N ARG A 354 -4.60 18.38 15.50
CA ARG A 354 -5.11 17.12 16.06
C ARG A 354 -6.64 17.10 16.09
N VAL A 355 -7.25 16.04 15.55
CA VAL A 355 -8.71 15.84 15.54
C VAL A 355 -9.03 14.37 15.79
N SER A 356 -10.11 14.06 16.51
CA SER A 356 -10.53 12.66 16.67
C SER A 356 -11.27 12.15 15.43
N TYR A 357 -11.18 10.85 15.15
CA TYR A 357 -11.96 10.28 14.04
C TYR A 357 -13.47 10.43 14.26
N ARG A 358 -13.94 10.54 15.50
CA ARG A 358 -15.34 10.81 15.86
C ARG A 358 -15.79 12.18 15.35
N VAL A 359 -14.96 13.21 15.53
CA VAL A 359 -15.22 14.55 14.98
C VAL A 359 -15.21 14.49 13.45
N MET A 360 -14.25 13.75 12.88
CA MET A 360 -14.20 13.58 11.42
C MET A 360 -15.40 12.79 10.87
N LEU A 361 -15.93 11.82 11.60
CA LEU A 361 -17.09 11.02 11.23
C LEU A 361 -18.40 11.81 11.28
N ALA A 362 -18.45 12.89 12.06
CA ALA A 362 -19.62 13.77 12.13
C ALA A 362 -19.83 14.54 10.81
N ASP A 363 -18.75 14.86 10.09
CA ASP A 363 -18.80 15.47 8.76
C ASP A 363 -17.64 14.96 7.88
N PRO A 364 -17.71 13.72 7.34
CA PRO A 364 -16.61 13.15 6.56
C PRO A 364 -16.28 13.96 5.30
N ALA A 365 -17.23 14.71 4.76
CA ALA A 365 -17.03 15.52 3.56
C ALA A 365 -16.06 16.69 3.83
N ALA A 366 -16.12 17.31 5.02
CA ALA A 366 -15.20 18.38 5.40
C ALA A 366 -13.73 17.93 5.53
N TRP A 367 -13.50 16.62 5.68
CA TRP A 367 -12.18 16.03 5.88
C TRP A 367 -11.65 15.26 4.66
N GLU A 368 -12.45 15.09 3.61
CA GLU A 368 -12.01 14.41 2.39
C GLU A 368 -10.82 15.13 1.75
N GLY A 369 -9.77 14.36 1.40
CA GLY A 369 -8.51 14.87 0.86
C GLY A 369 -7.56 15.49 1.89
N CYS A 370 -7.94 15.57 3.18
CA CYS A 370 -7.01 16.02 4.22
C CYS A 370 -5.84 15.04 4.34
N THR A 371 -4.63 15.58 4.42
CA THR A 371 -3.41 14.80 4.62
C THR A 371 -2.96 14.83 6.07
N GLY A 372 -2.29 13.77 6.54
CA GLY A 372 -1.76 13.71 7.89
C GLY A 372 -0.70 12.63 8.08
N PHE A 373 -0.39 12.36 9.34
CA PHE A 373 0.55 11.29 9.70
C PHE A 373 -0.02 9.90 9.42
N ASP A 374 0.87 8.93 9.26
CA ASP A 374 0.49 7.52 9.19
C ASP A 374 -0.14 7.11 10.54
N PRO A 375 -1.32 6.45 10.56
CA PRO A 375 -1.95 6.06 11.82
C PRO A 375 -1.18 5.04 12.68
N GLU A 376 -0.23 4.28 12.11
CA GLU A 376 0.64 3.28 12.77
C GLU A 376 2.04 3.86 13.09
N GLU A 377 2.68 4.54 12.13
CA GLU A 377 4.07 5.03 12.21
C GLU A 377 4.18 6.47 12.75
N GLY A 378 3.10 7.26 12.71
CA GLY A 378 3.05 8.61 13.24
C GLY A 378 3.96 9.63 12.55
N GLU A 379 4.37 10.66 13.29
CA GLU A 379 5.16 11.79 12.80
C GLU A 379 6.52 11.39 12.22
N SER A 380 7.16 10.37 12.80
CA SER A 380 8.49 9.93 12.39
C SER A 380 8.59 9.44 10.94
N TYR A 381 7.46 9.08 10.31
CA TYR A 381 7.44 8.69 8.90
C TYR A 381 7.37 9.90 7.95
N GLY A 382 6.79 11.03 8.39
CA GLY A 382 6.67 12.28 7.63
C GLY A 382 5.24 12.84 7.54
N HIS A 383 5.14 14.15 7.34
CA HIS A 383 3.92 14.97 7.51
C HIS A 383 2.77 14.77 6.48
N CYS A 384 2.94 13.94 5.46
CA CYS A 384 1.89 13.65 4.45
C CYS A 384 1.78 12.15 4.13
N ALA A 385 2.05 11.29 5.10
CA ALA A 385 2.07 9.85 4.87
C ALA A 385 0.68 9.29 4.52
N SER A 386 -0.40 9.93 4.99
CA SER A 386 -1.77 9.45 4.79
C SER A 386 -2.72 10.50 4.23
N ILE A 387 -3.78 10.01 3.55
CA ILE A 387 -4.86 10.80 2.96
C ILE A 387 -6.21 10.25 3.44
N VAL A 388 -7.10 11.15 3.86
CA VAL A 388 -8.46 10.84 4.27
C VAL A 388 -9.38 10.79 3.04
N TYR A 389 -10.14 9.71 2.91
CA TYR A 389 -11.16 9.49 1.90
C TYR A 389 -12.51 9.25 2.56
N ARG A 390 -13.57 9.67 1.87
CA ARG A 390 -14.94 9.30 2.23
C ARG A 390 -15.22 7.87 1.76
N SER A 391 -15.70 7.01 2.65
CA SER A 391 -16.19 5.70 2.24
C SER A 391 -17.64 5.79 1.74
N ALA A 392 -17.97 5.02 0.71
CA ALA A 392 -19.34 4.87 0.20
C ALA A 392 -20.35 4.32 1.25
N THR A 393 -19.86 3.81 2.39
CA THR A 393 -20.69 3.25 3.47
C THR A 393 -20.78 4.15 4.71
N ASN A 394 -20.59 5.47 4.58
CA ASN A 394 -20.59 6.47 5.66
C ASN A 394 -19.50 6.29 6.74
N GLY A 395 -18.40 5.60 6.40
CA GLY A 395 -17.19 5.53 7.25
C GLY A 395 -16.10 6.48 6.76
N LEU A 396 -15.07 6.70 7.60
CA LEU A 396 -13.81 7.28 7.15
C LEU A 396 -12.89 6.18 6.67
N LEU A 397 -12.28 6.39 5.51
CA LEU A 397 -11.16 5.60 5.03
C LEU A 397 -9.91 6.47 5.09
N ILE A 398 -8.83 5.95 5.64
CA ILE A 398 -7.53 6.62 5.64
C ILE A 398 -6.59 5.71 4.89
N TYR A 399 -6.06 6.20 3.78
CA TYR A 399 -5.05 5.48 3.04
C TYR A 399 -3.69 6.05 3.39
N SER A 400 -2.86 5.24 4.04
CA SER A 400 -1.46 5.57 4.19
C SER A 400 -0.67 5.06 3.00
N GLN A 401 0.25 5.88 2.51
CA GLN A 401 1.22 5.54 1.49
C GLN A 401 2.48 4.89 2.07
N ALA A 402 2.55 4.77 3.41
CA ALA A 402 3.69 4.14 4.07
C ALA A 402 3.87 2.68 3.63
N HIS A 403 5.13 2.28 3.47
CA HIS A 403 5.54 0.88 3.25
C HIS A 403 4.79 0.12 2.14
N GLY A 404 4.34 0.80 1.10
CA GLY A 404 3.64 0.15 -0.02
C GLY A 404 2.15 0.44 -0.12
N GLY A 405 1.56 1.10 0.88
CA GLY A 405 0.14 1.43 0.90
C GLY A 405 -0.62 0.56 1.91
N ARG A 406 -1.38 1.18 2.81
CA ARG A 406 -2.24 0.48 3.78
C ARG A 406 -3.52 1.24 4.01
N THR A 407 -4.63 0.50 4.06
CA THR A 407 -5.95 1.08 4.28
C THR A 407 -6.35 0.94 5.73
N PHE A 408 -6.81 2.04 6.31
CA PHE A 408 -7.42 2.10 7.62
C PHE A 408 -8.87 2.52 7.48
N VAL A 409 -9.76 1.93 8.27
CA VAL A 409 -11.20 2.24 8.26
C VAL A 409 -11.65 2.56 9.67
N VAL A 410 -12.42 3.63 9.80
CA VAL A 410 -13.13 3.99 11.02
C VAL A 410 -14.61 3.66 10.80
N ASP A 411 -15.15 2.71 11.55
CA ASP A 411 -16.56 2.32 11.46
C ASP A 411 -17.38 3.07 12.53
N PRO A 412 -18.42 3.84 12.15
CA PRO A 412 -19.21 4.62 13.10
C PRO A 412 -20.07 3.78 14.07
N ILE A 413 -20.28 2.48 13.83
CA ILE A 413 -21.42 1.74 14.43
C ILE A 413 -21.04 0.76 15.57
N LEU A 414 -19.78 0.33 15.69
CA LEU A 414 -19.41 -0.72 16.66
C LEU A 414 -18.59 -0.17 17.83
N THR A 415 -19.24 0.03 18.97
CA THR A 415 -18.56 0.15 20.28
C THR A 415 -18.24 -1.26 20.82
N ARG A 416 -17.35 -1.36 21.81
CA ARG A 416 -17.02 -2.65 22.47
C ARG A 416 -18.24 -3.33 23.11
N ASP A 417 -19.24 -2.57 23.55
CA ASP A 417 -20.47 -3.14 24.10
C ASP A 417 -21.32 -3.77 23.00
N HIS A 418 -21.38 -3.16 21.81
CA HIS A 418 -22.04 -3.73 20.64
C HIS A 418 -21.37 -5.03 20.17
N GLU A 419 -20.04 -5.13 20.19
CA GLU A 419 -19.33 -6.38 19.86
C GLU A 419 -19.57 -7.50 20.88
N ARG A 420 -19.68 -7.16 22.18
CA ARG A 420 -20.02 -8.11 23.24
C ARG A 420 -21.47 -8.58 23.12
N THR A 421 -22.41 -7.68 22.88
CA THR A 421 -23.83 -8.01 22.67
C THR A 421 -23.99 -8.87 21.41
N LEU A 422 -23.33 -8.51 20.30
CA LEU A 422 -23.28 -9.38 19.12
C LEU A 422 -22.70 -10.75 19.46
N SER A 423 -21.58 -10.83 20.16
CA SER A 423 -20.97 -12.12 20.53
C SER A 423 -21.86 -12.96 21.45
N ARG A 424 -22.64 -12.34 22.36
CA ARG A 424 -23.65 -13.02 23.19
C ARG A 424 -24.81 -13.53 22.36
N LEU A 425 -25.35 -12.71 21.45
CA LEU A 425 -26.34 -13.13 20.45
C LEU A 425 -25.83 -14.33 19.64
N LYS A 426 -24.57 -14.29 19.18
CA LYS A 426 -23.94 -15.41 18.48
C LYS A 426 -23.84 -16.67 19.35
N CYS A 427 -23.38 -16.54 20.58
CA CYS A 427 -23.23 -17.68 21.49
C CYS A 427 -24.58 -18.28 21.92
N GLY A 428 -25.62 -17.44 22.08
CA GLY A 428 -26.99 -17.88 22.34
C GLY A 428 -27.57 -18.69 21.17
N LEU A 429 -27.39 -18.18 19.94
CA LEU A 429 -27.82 -18.86 18.71
C LEU A 429 -27.05 -20.18 18.46
N ILE A 430 -25.75 -20.22 18.77
CA ILE A 430 -24.94 -21.45 18.67
C ILE A 430 -25.36 -22.50 19.72
N ARG A 431 -25.71 -22.09 20.95
CA ARG A 431 -26.20 -23.01 22.00
C ARG A 431 -27.56 -23.62 21.67
N ALA A 432 -28.36 -22.99 20.81
CA ALA A 432 -29.64 -23.49 20.32
C ALA A 432 -29.53 -24.60 19.23
N ARG A 433 -28.35 -25.23 19.05
CA ARG A 433 -28.06 -26.25 18.02
C ARG A 433 -28.16 -25.76 16.57
N MET A 434 -27.98 -24.47 16.31
CA MET A 434 -27.83 -23.96 14.94
C MET A 434 -26.36 -23.80 14.57
N PHE A 435 -25.93 -24.45 13.49
CA PHE A 435 -24.77 -24.00 12.74
C PHE A 435 -25.11 -22.62 12.15
N TRP A 436 -24.16 -21.68 12.24
CA TRP A 436 -24.28 -20.27 11.84
C TRP A 436 -24.83 -19.95 10.42
N PRO A 437 -24.89 -20.85 9.41
CA PRO A 437 -25.41 -20.47 8.09
C PRO A 437 -26.94 -20.31 7.96
N ALA A 438 -27.76 -20.68 8.94
CA ALA A 438 -29.22 -20.56 8.80
C ALA A 438 -29.90 -20.25 10.14
N VAL A 439 -29.97 -18.98 10.52
CA VAL A 439 -30.75 -18.56 11.70
C VAL A 439 -32.20 -18.36 11.28
N ALA A 440 -33.14 -19.03 11.93
CA ALA A 440 -34.57 -18.81 11.69
C ALA A 440 -34.97 -17.45 12.29
N LEU A 441 -35.77 -16.68 11.54
CA LEU A 441 -36.20 -15.35 11.96
C LEU A 441 -36.80 -15.30 13.39
N PRO A 442 -37.64 -16.26 13.83
CA PRO A 442 -38.19 -16.24 15.18
C PRO A 442 -37.11 -16.27 16.28
N ASP A 443 -36.06 -17.06 16.08
CA ASP A 443 -34.95 -17.18 17.04
C ASP A 443 -34.11 -15.90 17.10
N LEU A 444 -33.89 -15.29 15.93
CA LEU A 444 -33.21 -13.99 15.84
C LEU A 444 -34.01 -12.89 16.56
N LEU A 445 -35.32 -12.82 16.32
CA LEU A 445 -36.20 -11.83 16.96
C LEU A 445 -36.30 -12.06 18.47
N GLN A 446 -36.36 -13.32 18.93
CA GLN A 446 -36.35 -13.65 20.34
C GLN A 446 -35.04 -13.23 21.02
N ALA A 447 -33.90 -13.49 20.36
CA ALA A 447 -32.58 -13.12 20.89
C ALA A 447 -32.41 -11.59 20.95
N ILE A 448 -32.89 -10.86 19.95
CA ILE A 448 -32.92 -9.38 19.94
C ILE A 448 -33.81 -8.85 21.07
N SER A 449 -34.99 -9.45 21.26
CA SER A 449 -35.96 -9.00 22.26
C SER A 449 -35.52 -9.25 23.70
N ALA A 450 -34.54 -10.14 23.91
CA ALA A 450 -33.96 -10.43 25.21
C ALA A 450 -32.92 -9.39 25.67
N GLU A 451 -32.50 -8.48 24.78
CA GLU A 451 -31.49 -7.46 25.06
C GLU A 451 -32.14 -6.05 25.22
N PRO A 452 -31.55 -5.14 26.01
CA PRO A 452 -32.09 -3.78 26.16
C PRO A 452 -32.16 -3.03 24.82
N ARG A 453 -33.30 -2.39 24.52
CA ARG A 453 -33.54 -1.68 23.25
C ARG A 453 -32.46 -0.65 22.90
N GLU A 454 -31.94 0.06 23.90
CA GLU A 454 -30.87 1.05 23.71
C GLU A 454 -29.56 0.43 23.20
N GLN A 455 -29.29 -0.84 23.52
CA GLN A 455 -28.13 -1.58 23.05
C GLN A 455 -28.36 -2.22 21.67
N MET A 456 -29.62 -2.49 21.32
CA MET A 456 -29.99 -3.12 20.04
C MET A 456 -30.17 -2.13 18.91
N ARG A 457 -30.56 -0.88 19.19
CA ARG A 457 -30.78 0.15 18.17
C ARG A 457 -29.56 0.39 17.26
N PRO A 458 -28.32 0.45 17.77
CA PRO A 458 -27.12 0.56 16.93
C PRO A 458 -26.82 -0.71 16.11
N LEU A 459 -27.34 -1.87 16.53
CA LEU A 459 -27.16 -3.16 15.88
C LEU A 459 -28.22 -3.47 14.80
N ALA A 460 -29.24 -2.63 14.63
CA ALA A 460 -30.31 -2.83 13.65
C ALA A 460 -29.75 -3.05 12.24
N ARG A 461 -28.93 -2.13 11.72
CA ARG A 461 -28.36 -2.21 10.37
C ARG A 461 -27.51 -3.47 10.10
N PRO A 462 -26.53 -3.85 10.95
CA PRO A 462 -25.76 -5.07 10.69
C PRO A 462 -26.61 -6.34 10.80
N LEU A 463 -27.60 -6.39 11.70
CA LEU A 463 -28.49 -7.56 11.83
C LEU A 463 -29.46 -7.67 10.64
N VAL A 464 -30.00 -6.56 10.14
CA VAL A 464 -30.81 -6.52 8.92
C VAL A 464 -30.01 -6.99 7.72
N ARG A 465 -28.79 -6.46 7.52
CA ARG A 465 -27.91 -6.89 6.42
C ARG A 465 -27.56 -8.37 6.49
N MET A 466 -27.30 -8.88 7.69
CA MET A 466 -27.03 -10.29 7.91
C MET A 466 -28.25 -11.14 7.54
N ALA A 467 -29.45 -10.76 8.00
CA ALA A 467 -30.69 -11.45 7.67
C ALA A 467 -30.91 -11.51 6.15
N LEU A 468 -30.81 -10.37 5.47
CA LEU A 468 -30.98 -10.30 4.00
C LEU A 468 -29.92 -11.12 3.26
N ALA A 469 -28.66 -11.10 3.71
CA ALA A 469 -27.59 -11.90 3.12
C ALA A 469 -27.78 -13.42 3.31
N GLN A 470 -28.61 -13.83 4.28
CA GLN A 470 -29.00 -15.22 4.52
C GLN A 470 -30.28 -15.61 3.74
N GLY A 471 -30.78 -14.73 2.87
CA GLY A 471 -31.95 -15.00 2.04
C GLY A 471 -33.29 -14.69 2.71
N LEU A 472 -33.30 -14.03 3.87
CA LEU A 472 -34.54 -13.52 4.47
C LEU A 472 -35.08 -12.36 3.62
N SER A 473 -36.41 -12.20 3.63
CA SER A 473 -37.07 -11.18 2.82
C SER A 473 -36.83 -9.75 3.35
N PRO A 474 -37.04 -8.71 2.53
CA PRO A 474 -37.03 -7.32 3.00
C PRO A 474 -38.00 -7.06 4.17
N ASP A 475 -39.13 -7.77 4.23
CA ASP A 475 -40.09 -7.66 5.33
C ASP A 475 -39.56 -8.29 6.62
N ASP A 476 -38.83 -9.41 6.52
CA ASP A 476 -38.15 -10.02 7.65
C ASP A 476 -37.02 -9.12 8.18
N GLY A 477 -36.27 -8.50 7.27
CA GLY A 477 -35.30 -7.46 7.61
C GLY A 477 -35.99 -6.29 8.34
N ARG A 478 -37.19 -5.91 7.93
CA ARG A 478 -37.94 -4.81 8.56
C ARG A 478 -38.36 -5.19 9.98
N ALA A 479 -38.81 -6.43 10.17
CA ALA A 479 -39.12 -6.97 11.49
C ALA A 479 -37.90 -6.97 12.42
N VAL A 480 -36.72 -7.32 11.91
CA VAL A 480 -35.44 -7.24 12.66
C VAL A 480 -35.11 -5.80 13.05
N ALA A 481 -35.27 -4.83 12.14
CA ALA A 481 -35.03 -3.43 12.43
C ALA A 481 -35.97 -2.89 13.52
N LEU A 482 -37.26 -3.21 13.45
CA LEU A 482 -38.26 -2.82 14.45
C LEU A 482 -37.99 -3.47 15.80
N ALA A 483 -37.60 -4.75 15.83
CA ALA A 483 -37.21 -5.44 17.06
C ALA A 483 -35.99 -4.81 17.73
N CYS A 484 -35.07 -4.27 16.95
CA CYS A 484 -33.94 -3.49 17.45
C CYS A 484 -34.34 -2.07 17.94
N GLY A 485 -35.60 -1.67 17.87
CA GLY A 485 -36.09 -0.37 18.34
C GLY A 485 -35.96 0.76 17.33
N CYS A 486 -35.85 0.46 16.03
CA CYS A 486 -36.04 1.46 14.98
C CYS A 486 -37.52 1.83 14.84
N ASP A 487 -37.79 3.05 14.37
CA ASP A 487 -39.11 3.42 13.87
C ASP A 487 -39.32 2.91 12.45
N GLU A 488 -40.55 3.07 11.94
CA GLU A 488 -40.93 2.54 10.63
C GLU A 488 -40.24 3.22 9.44
N ALA A 489 -39.88 4.49 9.57
CA ALA A 489 -39.17 5.20 8.52
C ALA A 489 -37.72 4.68 8.41
N ALA A 490 -37.04 4.52 9.56
CA ALA A 490 -35.71 3.95 9.63
C ALA A 490 -35.67 2.49 9.18
N ALA A 491 -36.67 1.67 9.56
CA ALA A 491 -36.75 0.27 9.16
C ALA A 491 -36.85 0.11 7.63
N ARG A 492 -37.66 0.94 6.95
CA ARG A 492 -37.77 0.96 5.48
C ARG A 492 -36.47 1.35 4.78
N ILE A 493 -35.72 2.30 5.34
CA ILE A 493 -34.43 2.72 4.78
C ILE A 493 -33.40 1.59 4.87
N LEU A 494 -33.42 0.81 5.96
CA LEU A 494 -32.47 -0.27 6.18
C LEU A 494 -32.70 -1.51 5.30
N THR A 495 -33.92 -1.70 4.81
CA THR A 495 -34.32 -2.89 4.03
C THR A 495 -34.51 -2.60 2.54
N ALA A 496 -34.37 -1.34 2.12
CA ALA A 496 -34.45 -0.96 0.72
C ALA A 496 -33.37 -1.72 -0.09
N PRO A 497 -33.72 -2.33 -1.23
CA PRO A 497 -32.73 -2.94 -2.10
C PRO A 497 -31.71 -1.87 -2.51
N HIS A 498 -30.42 -2.19 -2.41
CA HIS A 498 -29.37 -1.34 -2.94
C HIS A 498 -29.62 -1.19 -4.44
N THR A 499 -30.21 -0.07 -4.85
CA THR A 499 -30.24 0.32 -6.26
C THR A 499 -28.80 0.46 -6.68
N ALA A 500 -28.34 -0.43 -7.57
CA ALA A 500 -27.12 -0.20 -8.32
C ALA A 500 -27.21 1.22 -8.90
N SER A 501 -26.18 2.03 -8.69
CA SER A 501 -26.04 3.32 -9.38
C SER A 501 -26.33 3.09 -10.87
N PRO A 502 -27.08 3.99 -11.54
CA PRO A 502 -27.42 3.80 -12.92
C PRO A 502 -26.13 3.70 -13.73
N SER A 503 -25.88 2.52 -14.29
CA SER A 503 -24.94 2.32 -15.36
C SER A 503 -25.36 3.28 -16.48
N SER A 504 -24.52 4.25 -16.81
CA SER A 504 -24.68 5.07 -18.01
C SER A 504 -24.40 4.21 -19.24
N THR A 505 -25.31 3.28 -19.54
CA THR A 505 -25.43 2.69 -20.86
C THR A 505 -26.08 3.73 -21.76
N ARG A 506 -25.26 4.28 -22.66
CA ARG A 506 -25.70 4.99 -23.86
C ARG A 506 -26.84 4.22 -24.53
N ALA A 507 -27.98 4.87 -24.71
CA ALA A 507 -28.92 4.53 -25.77
C ALA A 507 -28.65 5.50 -26.91
N GLY A 508 -28.25 4.94 -28.05
CA GLY A 508 -28.24 5.63 -29.33
C GLY A 508 -29.60 5.51 -30.03
N ASP A 509 -29.67 6.25 -31.14
CA ASP A 509 -30.66 6.30 -32.20
C ASP A 509 -31.95 7.07 -31.87
N GLN A 510 -32.50 7.98 -32.69
CA GLN A 510 -32.21 8.75 -33.94
C GLN A 510 -33.57 9.42 -34.27
N PRO A 511 -33.78 10.27 -35.31
CA PRO A 511 -32.89 10.72 -36.39
C PRO A 511 -32.28 12.10 -36.20
#